data_AF-A0AAW0AXZ5-F1
#
_entry.id   AF-A0AAW0AXZ5-F1
#
_cell.length_a   1.000
_cell.length_b   1.000
_cell.length_c   1.000
_cell.angle_alpha   90.00
_cell.angle_beta   90.00
_cell.angle_gamma   90.00
#
_symmetry.space_group_name_H-M   'P 1'
#
loop_
_entity.id
_entity.type
_entity.pdbx_description
1 polymer ?
#
loop_
_entity_poly.entity_id
_entity_poly.type
_entity_poly.pdbx_seq_one_letter_code
_entity_poly.pdbx_strand_id
1 'polypeptide(L)'
;MRLTSYIALLIAAISTSFPAATADTAPPADIPGDTIFGCQDANFGAMCNTIGFVDNVCAQLPPSQVNQMDSVEVPEGWACTFYDAKSSTPCNAETDPHTLLIAPGSSDLGFQHFHDSLDTFLCTQIQCVKIAAVVSVREVKISRSSKFFNLSYHIVT
;
A
#
# COMPACT_ATOMS: atom_id res chain seq x y z
N MET A 1 -70.81 -13.61 29.18
CA MET A 1 -70.00 -12.74 30.08
C MET A 1 -68.83 -13.56 30.62
N ARG A 2 -67.64 -12.92 30.74
CA ARG A 2 -66.28 -13.46 31.01
C ARG A 2 -65.58 -13.95 29.73
N LEU A 3 -64.75 -13.18 29.00
CA LEU A 3 -63.79 -12.10 29.30
C LEU A 3 -62.63 -12.55 30.20
N THR A 4 -61.52 -12.97 29.59
CA THR A 4 -60.11 -12.94 30.07
C THR A 4 -59.20 -13.51 28.95
N SER A 5 -58.34 -12.72 28.29
CA SER A 5 -56.98 -12.30 28.73
C SER A 5 -55.91 -13.34 28.36
N TYR A 6 -54.72 -13.07 27.83
CA TYR A 6 -53.96 -11.87 27.44
C TYR A 6 -52.87 -12.37 26.46
N ILE A 7 -52.67 -11.71 25.31
CA ILE A 7 -51.50 -11.91 24.45
C ILE A 7 -50.39 -11.03 25.02
N ALA A 8 -49.29 -11.62 25.50
CA ALA A 8 -48.08 -10.89 25.87
C ALA A 8 -46.96 -11.30 24.90
N LEU A 9 -46.81 -10.53 23.83
CA LEU A 9 -45.69 -10.62 22.89
C LEU A 9 -44.54 -9.78 23.47
N LEU A 10 -43.52 -10.43 24.02
CA LEU A 10 -42.26 -9.79 24.44
C LEU A 10 -41.21 -10.04 23.35
N ILE A 11 -41.09 -9.11 22.40
CA ILE A 11 -39.92 -9.04 21.52
C ILE A 11 -38.88 -8.19 22.24
N ALA A 12 -37.87 -8.84 22.81
CA ALA A 12 -36.69 -8.16 23.33
C ALA A 12 -35.87 -7.64 22.14
N ALA A 13 -35.91 -6.32 21.90
CA ALA A 13 -34.99 -5.66 20.99
C ALA A 13 -33.59 -5.64 21.64
N ILE A 14 -32.76 -6.62 21.30
CA ILE A 14 -31.36 -6.63 21.71
C ILE A 14 -30.66 -5.54 20.89
N SER A 15 -30.51 -4.36 21.50
CA SER A 15 -29.66 -3.30 20.97
C SER A 15 -28.21 -3.67 21.33
N THR A 16 -27.58 -4.53 20.52
CA THR A 16 -26.13 -4.72 20.64
C THR A 16 -25.48 -3.45 20.11
N SER A 17 -25.04 -2.59 21.04
CA SER A 17 -24.11 -1.51 20.74
C SER A 17 -22.84 -2.13 20.17
N PHE A 18 -22.65 -2.00 18.86
CA PHE A 18 -21.35 -2.23 18.25
C PHE A 18 -20.41 -1.14 18.79
N PRO A 19 -19.30 -1.48 19.46
CA PRO A 19 -18.28 -0.49 19.70
C PRO A 19 -17.82 0.00 18.32
N ALA A 20 -17.79 1.32 18.12
CA ALA A 20 -17.18 1.92 16.95
C ALA A 20 -15.74 1.40 16.88
N ALA A 21 -15.36 0.80 15.75
CA ALA A 21 -13.98 0.46 15.48
C ALA A 21 -13.16 1.74 15.59
N THR A 22 -12.35 1.85 16.64
CA THR A 22 -11.31 2.86 16.71
C THR A 22 -10.23 2.42 15.75
N ALA A 23 -10.43 2.73 14.47
CA ALA A 23 -9.38 2.76 13.46
C ALA A 23 -8.45 3.92 13.83
N ASP A 24 -7.54 3.64 14.75
CA ASP A 24 -6.34 4.46 14.95
C ASP A 24 -5.20 3.54 15.35
N THR A 25 -5.05 2.45 14.60
CA THR A 25 -3.76 1.77 14.53
C THR A 25 -2.96 2.59 13.52
N ALA A 26 -2.18 3.55 14.01
CA ALA A 26 -1.13 4.11 13.20
C ALA A 26 -0.28 2.95 12.64
N PRO A 27 0.13 3.00 11.35
CA PRO A 27 0.99 1.98 10.78
C PRO A 27 2.21 1.74 11.71
N PRO A 28 2.62 0.48 11.93
CA PRO A 28 3.77 0.19 12.77
C PRO A 28 5.01 0.93 12.25
N ALA A 29 5.53 1.85 13.05
CA ALA A 29 6.73 2.59 12.73
C ALA A 29 7.91 1.63 12.49
N ASP A 30 8.52 1.73 11.31
CA ASP A 30 9.69 0.98 10.84
C ASP A 30 9.58 -0.53 10.98
N ILE A 31 9.13 -1.21 9.91
CA ILE A 31 9.21 -2.67 9.81
C ILE A 31 10.66 -3.07 9.46
N PRO A 32 11.42 -3.72 10.38
CA PRO A 32 12.83 -4.04 10.13
C PRO A 32 12.96 -5.30 9.26
N GLY A 33 13.54 -5.14 8.06
CA GLY A 33 13.91 -6.24 7.16
C GLY A 33 13.17 -6.23 5.82
N ASP A 34 13.42 -7.26 5.01
CA ASP A 34 12.74 -7.52 3.74
C ASP A 34 11.35 -8.09 4.02
N THR A 35 10.49 -7.31 4.69
CA THR A 35 9.15 -7.77 5.10
C THR A 35 8.09 -6.72 4.82
N ILE A 36 6.93 -7.14 4.30
CA ILE A 36 5.73 -6.31 4.20
C ILE A 36 4.83 -6.53 5.42
N PHE A 37 3.95 -5.57 5.71
CA PHE A 37 2.91 -5.73 6.74
C PHE A 37 1.54 -5.62 6.08
N GLY A 38 0.76 -6.69 6.12
CA GLY A 38 -0.57 -6.75 5.50
C GLY A 38 -1.65 -7.00 6.53
N CYS A 39 -2.80 -6.35 6.40
CA CYS A 39 -3.98 -6.54 7.24
C CYS A 39 -5.20 -6.92 6.41
N GLN A 40 -6.13 -7.65 7.03
CA GLN A 40 -7.37 -8.04 6.37
C GLN A 40 -8.40 -6.93 6.26
N ASP A 41 -8.30 -5.92 7.13
CA ASP A 41 -9.14 -4.74 7.08
C ASP A 41 -8.39 -3.56 6.46
N ALA A 42 -9.15 -2.66 5.82
CA ALA A 42 -8.65 -1.35 5.43
C ALA A 42 -8.22 -0.52 6.67
N ASN A 43 -7.37 0.47 6.42
CA ASN A 43 -6.76 1.38 7.40
C ASN A 43 -5.97 0.66 8.49
N PHE A 44 -5.30 -0.44 8.14
CA PHE A 44 -4.49 -1.24 9.07
C PHE A 44 -5.30 -1.70 10.30
N GLY A 45 -6.51 -2.22 10.05
CA GLY A 45 -7.44 -2.69 11.06
C GLY A 45 -7.04 -4.04 11.67
N ALA A 46 -7.97 -4.98 11.79
CA ALA A 46 -7.69 -6.25 12.45
C ALA A 46 -6.92 -7.23 11.54
N MET A 47 -6.40 -8.29 12.20
CA MET A 47 -5.77 -9.45 11.55
C MET A 47 -4.58 -9.11 10.64
N CYS A 48 -3.63 -8.36 11.20
CA CYS A 48 -2.39 -8.02 10.51
C CYS A 48 -1.28 -9.05 10.72
N ASN A 49 -0.46 -9.26 9.70
CA ASN A 49 0.75 -10.07 9.79
C ASN A 49 1.92 -9.42 9.04
N THR A 50 3.12 -9.68 9.53
CA THR A 50 4.36 -9.39 8.83
C THR A 50 4.74 -10.58 7.95
N ILE A 51 5.03 -10.32 6.68
CA ILE A 51 5.33 -11.33 5.67
C ILE A 51 6.74 -11.04 5.14
N GLY A 52 7.66 -11.99 5.32
CA GLY A 52 9.00 -11.88 4.76
C GLY A 52 9.05 -12.18 3.27
N PHE A 53 9.96 -11.51 2.58
CA PHE A 53 10.25 -11.68 1.16
C PHE A 53 11.76 -11.65 0.90
N VAL A 54 12.13 -11.91 -0.34
CA VAL A 54 13.51 -11.84 -0.83
C VAL A 54 13.52 -10.96 -2.09
N ASP A 55 14.56 -10.15 -2.26
CA ASP A 55 14.69 -9.25 -3.41
C ASP A 55 14.51 -9.98 -4.74
N ASN A 56 13.63 -9.45 -5.58
CA ASN A 56 13.36 -9.92 -6.93
C ASN A 56 12.94 -11.40 -7.01
N VAL A 57 12.35 -11.94 -5.94
CA VAL A 57 11.78 -13.29 -5.88
C VAL A 57 10.27 -13.17 -5.76
N CYS A 58 9.56 -13.90 -6.63
CA CYS A 58 8.11 -14.06 -6.52
C CYS A 58 7.77 -14.90 -5.29
N ALA A 59 6.96 -14.35 -4.39
CA ALA A 59 6.51 -15.00 -3.18
C ALA A 59 4.98 -15.14 -3.18
N GLN A 60 4.48 -16.16 -2.48
CA GLN A 60 3.06 -16.34 -2.23
C GLN A 60 2.71 -15.81 -0.85
N LEU A 61 1.54 -15.18 -0.74
CA LEU A 61 0.99 -14.76 0.55
C LEU A 61 0.69 -16.00 1.42
N PRO A 62 0.79 -15.87 2.75
CA PRO A 62 0.34 -16.92 3.65
C PRO A 62 -1.13 -17.27 3.39
N PRO A 63 -1.55 -18.54 3.57
CA PRO A 63 -2.94 -18.95 3.32
C PRO A 63 -4.01 -18.13 4.06
N SER A 64 -3.66 -17.52 5.20
CA SER A 64 -4.53 -16.64 5.98
C SER A 64 -4.67 -15.22 5.42
N GLN A 65 -4.01 -14.90 4.30
CA GLN A 65 -4.01 -13.57 3.69
C GLN A 65 -4.29 -13.59 2.19
N VAL A 66 -4.19 -14.76 1.55
CA VAL A 66 -4.65 -14.95 0.17
C VAL A 66 -6.13 -14.58 0.06
N ASN A 67 -6.47 -13.69 -0.87
CA ASN A 67 -7.81 -13.16 -1.08
C ASN A 67 -8.48 -12.53 0.16
N GLN A 68 -7.67 -12.00 1.07
CA GLN A 68 -8.18 -11.43 2.33
C GLN A 68 -7.50 -10.12 2.71
N MET A 69 -6.61 -9.55 1.90
CA MET A 69 -5.89 -8.34 2.28
C MET A 69 -6.53 -7.07 1.73
N ASP A 70 -6.59 -6.07 2.61
CA ASP A 70 -7.18 -4.76 2.32
C ASP A 70 -6.26 -3.58 2.58
N SER A 71 -5.23 -3.78 3.37
CA SER A 71 -4.20 -2.77 3.57
C SER A 71 -2.83 -3.43 3.63
N VAL A 72 -1.85 -2.76 3.06
CA VAL A 72 -0.48 -3.25 2.94
C VAL A 72 0.48 -2.10 3.12
N GLU A 73 1.42 -2.27 4.03
CA GLU A 73 2.56 -1.41 4.21
C GLU A 73 3.79 -2.06 3.55
N VAL A 74 4.50 -1.25 2.75
CA VAL A 74 5.73 -1.65 2.07
C VAL A 74 6.90 -0.94 2.75
N PRO A 75 7.98 -1.66 3.13
CA PRO A 75 9.11 -1.07 3.83
C PRO A 75 9.82 -0.02 2.96
N GLU A 76 10.42 0.99 3.61
CA GLU A 76 11.16 2.04 2.90
C GLU A 76 12.26 1.47 1.99
N GLY A 77 12.42 2.08 0.82
CA GLY A 77 13.41 1.62 -0.17
C GLY A 77 12.96 0.42 -1.00
N TRP A 78 11.71 -0.02 -0.88
CA TRP A 78 11.14 -1.11 -1.66
C TRP A 78 9.92 -0.70 -2.49
N ALA A 79 9.76 -1.39 -3.61
CA ALA A 79 8.56 -1.41 -4.41
C ALA A 79 8.09 -2.85 -4.55
N CYS A 80 6.83 -3.11 -4.26
CA CYS A 80 6.23 -4.44 -4.33
C CYS A 80 5.08 -4.45 -5.32
N THR A 81 5.13 -5.39 -6.26
CA THR A 81 4.03 -5.66 -7.19
C THR A 81 3.20 -6.80 -6.62
N PHE A 82 1.92 -6.56 -6.39
CA PHE A 82 0.95 -7.57 -5.92
C PHE A 82 0.07 -8.01 -7.07
N TYR A 83 -0.15 -9.31 -7.19
CA TYR A 83 -0.86 -9.95 -8.28
C TYR A 83 -2.17 -10.57 -7.78
N ASP A 84 -3.22 -10.45 -8.59
CA ASP A 84 -4.51 -11.04 -8.30
C ASP A 84 -4.44 -12.58 -8.30
N ALA A 85 -5.18 -13.24 -7.40
CA ALA A 85 -5.26 -14.70 -7.27
C ALA A 85 -5.84 -15.40 -8.50
N LYS A 86 -6.53 -14.65 -9.37
CA LYS A 86 -6.98 -15.15 -10.67
C LYS A 86 -5.85 -15.22 -11.70
N SER A 87 -4.66 -14.73 -11.36
CA SER A 87 -3.46 -14.89 -12.17
C SER A 87 -3.22 -16.37 -12.45
N SER A 88 -2.99 -16.68 -13.72
CA SER A 88 -2.65 -18.03 -14.16
C SER A 88 -1.16 -18.35 -14.02
N THR A 89 -0.33 -17.32 -13.87
CA THR A 89 1.13 -17.42 -13.80
C THR A 89 1.65 -16.49 -12.71
N PRO A 90 2.20 -17.01 -11.60
CA PRO A 90 2.61 -16.17 -10.47
C PRO A 90 3.64 -15.12 -10.93
N CYS A 91 3.40 -13.89 -10.50
CA CYS A 91 4.24 -12.72 -10.79
C CYS A 91 4.50 -12.40 -12.28
N ASN A 92 3.49 -12.54 -13.14
CA ASN A 92 3.58 -12.06 -14.52
C ASN A 92 2.86 -10.71 -14.72
N ALA A 93 3.62 -9.62 -14.62
CA ALA A 93 3.08 -8.26 -14.77
C ALA A 93 2.62 -7.93 -16.20
N GLU A 94 3.03 -8.69 -17.23
CA GLU A 94 2.62 -8.41 -18.61
C GLU A 94 1.18 -8.85 -18.88
N THR A 95 0.72 -9.91 -18.21
CA THR A 95 -0.56 -10.57 -18.53
C THR A 95 -1.58 -10.51 -17.41
N ASP A 96 -1.13 -10.39 -16.15
CA ASP A 96 -2.02 -10.53 -15.01
C ASP A 96 -2.35 -9.17 -14.35
N PRO A 97 -3.59 -9.01 -13.85
CA PRO A 97 -3.95 -7.86 -13.05
C PRO A 97 -3.04 -7.75 -11.84
N HIS A 98 -2.43 -6.58 -11.67
CA HIS A 98 -1.52 -6.31 -10.57
C HIS A 98 -1.61 -4.85 -10.12
N THR A 99 -1.18 -4.60 -8.89
CA THR A 99 -0.94 -3.25 -8.38
C THR A 99 0.50 -3.11 -7.91
N LEU A 100 1.10 -1.96 -8.21
CA LEU A 100 2.42 -1.60 -7.74
C LEU A 100 2.29 -0.70 -6.52
N LEU A 101 2.81 -1.17 -5.39
CA LEU A 101 2.87 -0.42 -4.14
C LEU A 101 4.32 -0.05 -3.85
N ILE A 102 4.58 1.25 -3.75
CA ILE A 102 5.85 1.80 -3.28
C ILE A 102 5.65 2.27 -1.84
N ALA A 103 6.67 2.15 -1.00
CA ALA A 103 6.64 2.67 0.37
C ALA A 103 5.96 4.06 0.44
N PRO A 104 4.97 4.27 1.34
CA PRO A 104 4.60 3.40 2.46
C PRO A 104 3.59 2.29 2.12
N GLY A 105 3.15 2.12 0.87
CA GLY A 105 2.12 1.16 0.49
C GLY A 105 0.71 1.79 0.40
N SER A 106 -0.33 1.02 0.74
CA SER A 106 -1.72 1.45 0.69
C SER A 106 -2.48 1.10 1.96
N SER A 107 -3.17 2.07 2.55
CA SER A 107 -4.09 1.84 3.65
C SER A 107 -5.42 1.24 3.19
N ASP A 108 -5.73 1.24 1.90
CA ASP A 108 -6.98 0.68 1.38
C ASP A 108 -6.79 0.23 -0.09
N LEU A 109 -6.79 -1.07 -0.32
CA LEU A 109 -6.67 -1.71 -1.63
C LEU A 109 -7.97 -1.67 -2.44
N GLY A 110 -9.10 -1.36 -1.81
CA GLY A 110 -10.39 -1.17 -2.47
C GLY A 110 -10.38 -0.02 -3.48
N PHE A 111 -9.64 1.07 -3.19
CA PHE A 111 -9.45 2.16 -4.16
C PHE A 111 -8.70 1.73 -5.43
N GLN A 112 -7.99 0.60 -5.37
CA GLN A 112 -7.20 0.06 -6.47
C GLN A 112 -7.90 -1.15 -7.11
N HIS A 113 -9.10 -1.52 -6.65
CA HIS A 113 -9.86 -2.70 -7.07
C HIS A 113 -9.18 -4.05 -6.76
N PHE A 114 -8.31 -4.10 -5.75
CA PHE A 114 -7.59 -5.32 -5.31
C PHE A 114 -8.00 -5.81 -3.91
N HIS A 115 -9.13 -5.32 -3.39
CA HIS A 115 -9.75 -5.80 -2.15
C HIS A 115 -10.00 -7.31 -2.23
N ASP A 116 -9.52 -8.07 -1.25
CA ASP A 116 -9.71 -9.52 -1.15
C ASP A 116 -9.34 -10.31 -2.42
N SER A 117 -8.37 -9.84 -3.21
CA SER A 117 -8.03 -10.50 -4.47
C SER A 117 -6.56 -10.87 -4.64
N LEU A 118 -5.69 -10.58 -3.67
CA LEU A 118 -4.25 -10.80 -3.81
C LEU A 118 -3.82 -12.24 -3.46
N ASP A 119 -2.84 -12.79 -4.18
CA ASP A 119 -2.25 -14.12 -3.88
C ASP A 119 -0.73 -14.11 -3.87
N THR A 120 -0.10 -13.53 -4.90
CA THR A 120 1.36 -13.49 -5.02
C THR A 120 1.87 -12.06 -5.08
N PHE A 121 3.13 -11.89 -4.74
CA PHE A 121 3.78 -10.60 -4.75
C PHE A 121 5.28 -10.73 -5.07
N LEU A 122 5.85 -9.68 -5.63
CA LEU A 122 7.28 -9.59 -5.92
C LEU A 122 7.76 -8.21 -5.48
N CYS A 123 8.77 -8.17 -4.63
CA CYS A 123 9.37 -6.94 -4.15
C CYS A 123 10.76 -6.74 -4.77
N THR A 124 11.04 -5.50 -5.17
CA THR A 124 12.34 -5.08 -5.69
C THR A 124 12.85 -3.89 -4.92
N GLN A 125 14.15 -3.87 -4.65
CA GLN A 125 14.76 -2.72 -4.01
C GLN A 125 14.80 -1.52 -4.97
N ILE A 126 14.31 -0.37 -4.50
CA ILE A 126 14.38 0.89 -5.24
C ILE A 126 15.80 1.42 -5.12
N GLN A 127 16.57 1.26 -6.18
CA GLN A 127 17.83 1.98 -6.30
C GLN A 127 17.54 3.43 -6.70
N CYS A 128 17.47 4.32 -5.71
CA CYS A 128 17.58 5.75 -5.97
C CYS A 128 18.98 6.03 -6.52
N VAL A 129 19.10 6.10 -7.85
CA VAL A 129 20.32 6.60 -8.49
C VAL A 129 20.48 8.04 -8.02
N LYS A 130 21.42 8.28 -7.09
CA LYS A 130 21.88 9.62 -6.78
C LYS A 130 22.49 10.17 -8.08
N ILE A 131 21.71 10.91 -8.84
CA ILE A 131 22.25 11.77 -9.89
C ILE A 131 22.99 12.88 -9.13
N ALA A 132 24.25 12.63 -8.80
CA ALA A 132 25.17 13.67 -8.38
C ALA A 132 25.38 14.54 -9.61
N ALA A 133 24.50 15.52 -9.82
CA ALA A 133 24.75 16.59 -10.76
C ALA A 133 25.97 17.36 -10.24
N VAL A 134 27.17 16.98 -10.69
CA VAL A 134 28.38 17.77 -10.52
C VAL A 134 28.22 18.98 -11.43
N VAL A 135 27.49 19.99 -10.97
CA VAL A 135 27.47 21.29 -11.63
C VAL A 135 28.81 21.96 -11.31
N SER A 136 29.83 21.68 -12.13
CA SER A 136 31.06 22.48 -12.13
C SER A 136 30.75 23.82 -12.77
N VAL A 137 30.36 24.80 -11.96
CA VAL A 137 30.20 26.20 -12.40
C VAL A 137 31.60 26.76 -12.67
N ARG A 138 32.09 26.62 -13.90
CA ARG A 138 33.25 27.38 -14.37
C ARG A 138 32.76 28.76 -14.82
N GLU A 139 33.01 29.74 -13.95
CA GLU A 139 32.88 31.19 -14.19
C GLU A 139 31.49 31.72 -14.58
N VAL A 140 30.82 32.35 -13.62
CA VAL A 140 29.68 33.24 -13.92
C VAL A 140 30.24 34.58 -14.41
N LYS A 141 30.31 34.79 -15.73
CA LYS A 141 30.55 36.12 -16.30
C LYS A 141 29.26 36.93 -16.31
N ILE A 142 29.08 37.76 -15.29
CA ILE A 142 27.99 38.75 -15.23
C ILE A 142 28.39 39.96 -16.09
N SER A 143 27.89 40.06 -17.31
CA SER A 143 27.97 41.29 -18.11
C SER A 143 26.71 42.12 -17.91
N ARG A 144 26.84 43.27 -17.23
CA ARG A 144 25.74 44.23 -17.09
C ARG A 144 25.53 44.93 -18.44
N SER A 145 24.50 44.52 -19.19
CA SER A 145 23.88 45.38 -20.18
C SER A 145 22.36 45.38 -19.97
N SER A 146 21.84 46.59 -19.78
CA SER A 146 20.48 46.90 -19.41
C SER A 146 19.50 46.33 -20.42
N LYS A 147 18.79 45.25 -20.05
CA LYS A 147 17.34 45.02 -20.24
C LYS A 147 16.88 43.57 -20.46
N PHE A 148 17.74 42.57 -20.60
CA PHE A 148 17.28 41.18 -20.69
C PHE A 148 18.27 40.21 -20.03
N PHE A 149 17.82 39.51 -18.98
CA PHE A 149 18.54 38.36 -18.42
C PHE A 149 18.24 37.15 -19.30
N ASN A 150 19.20 36.74 -20.11
CA ASN A 150 19.12 35.48 -20.86
C ASN A 150 20.10 34.50 -20.19
N LEU A 151 19.58 33.54 -19.42
CA LEU A 151 20.40 32.41 -18.96
C LEU A 151 20.45 31.37 -20.08
N SER A 152 21.60 31.28 -20.75
CA SER A 152 21.90 30.18 -21.67
C SER A 152 22.75 29.15 -20.93
N TYR A 153 22.24 27.92 -20.81
CA TYR A 153 22.98 26.79 -20.29
C TYR A 153 23.41 25.92 -21.48
N HIS A 154 24.70 25.69 -21.64
CA HIS A 154 25.21 24.66 -22.56
C HIS A 154 25.37 23.37 -21.77
N ILE A 155 24.49 22.40 -22.04
CA ILE A 155 24.65 21.03 -21.59
C ILE A 155 25.66 20.38 -22.53
N VAL A 156 26.80 19.96 -22.00
CA VAL A 156 27.74 19.08 -22.71
C VAL A 156 27.60 17.70 -22.06
N THR A 157 26.99 16.77 -22.81
CA THR A 157 26.90 15.34 -22.46
C THR A 157 28.19 14.62 -22.76
#